data_AF-A0A0U5JG32-F1
#
_entry.id   AF-A0A0U5JG32-F1
#
_cell.length_a   1.000
_cell.length_b   1.000
_cell.length_c   1.000
_cell.angle_alpha   90.00
_cell.angle_beta   90.00
_cell.angle_gamma   90.00
#
_symmetry.space_group_name_H-M   'P 1'
#
loop_
_entity.id
_entity.type
_entity.pdbx_description
1 polymer ?
#
loop_
_entity_poly.entity_id
_entity_poly.type
_entity_poly.pdbx_seq_one_letter_code
_entity_poly.pdbx_strand_id
1 'polypeptide(L)'
;MLREKVLLLRKFLKLRSHQPRETIALVADTIDRVQHSFKESVVLDNLRKDGKVEIHFMQERLVLNIKSNNSDILRWNMVVMFARSYGIQLSDNIKRSSQQNEAYGWI
;
A
#
# COMPACT_ATOMS: atom_id res chain seq x y z
N MET A 1 -9.27 7.60 6.24
CA MET A 1 -8.41 6.60 6.92
C MET A 1 -6.98 6.50 6.37
N LEU A 2 -6.71 6.01 5.14
CA LEU A 2 -5.32 5.77 4.68
C LEU A 2 -4.63 6.99 4.03
N ARG A 3 -5.39 7.80 3.26
CA ARG A 3 -4.93 9.12 2.80
C ARG A 3 -4.50 10.01 3.96
N GLU A 4 -5.23 9.97 5.08
CA GLU A 4 -4.85 10.68 6.30
C GLU A 4 -3.55 10.14 6.89
N LYS A 5 -3.31 8.83 6.90
CA LYS A 5 -2.03 8.26 7.37
C LYS A 5 -0.85 8.68 6.49
N VAL A 6 -1.00 8.69 5.17
CA VAL A 6 0.05 9.19 4.24
C VAL A 6 0.22 10.71 4.38
N LEU A 7 -0.87 11.45 4.57
CA LEU A 7 -0.82 12.90 4.80
C LEU A 7 -0.17 13.23 6.15
N LEU A 8 -0.46 12.45 7.19
CA LEU A 8 0.16 12.52 8.51
C LEU A 8 1.63 12.17 8.43
N LEU A 9 2.01 11.11 7.69
CA LEU A 9 3.40 10.76 7.45
C LEU A 9 4.14 11.88 6.72
N ARG A 10 3.52 12.48 5.69
CA ARG A 10 4.05 13.66 4.99
C ARG A 10 4.18 14.87 5.91
N LYS A 11 3.19 15.13 6.77
CA LYS A 11 3.24 16.19 7.79
C LYS A 11 4.37 15.94 8.79
N PHE A 12 4.50 14.72 9.29
CA PHE A 12 5.56 14.29 10.20
C PHE A 12 6.95 14.42 9.58
N LEU A 13 7.11 13.97 8.32
CA LEU A 13 8.34 14.10 7.54
C LEU A 13 8.71 15.58 7.32
N LYS A 14 7.71 16.43 7.03
CA LYS A 14 7.92 17.87 6.83
C LYS A 14 8.27 18.59 8.14
N LEU A 15 7.67 18.19 9.26
CA LEU A 15 7.99 18.71 10.60
C LEU A 15 9.42 18.35 11.02
N ARG A 16 9.88 17.13 10.70
CA ARG A 16 11.22 16.64 11.05
C ARG A 16 12.35 17.08 10.12
N SER A 17 12.08 17.92 9.11
CA SER A 17 13.09 18.51 8.22
C SER A 17 14.23 19.26 8.94
N HIS A 18 14.09 19.55 10.23
CA HIS A 18 15.06 20.28 11.07
C HIS A 18 15.88 19.37 12.00
N GLN A 19 15.73 18.05 11.92
CA GLN A 19 16.45 17.05 12.73
C GLN A 19 17.39 16.23 11.83
N PRO A 20 18.51 15.67 12.35
CA PRO A 20 19.47 14.90 11.56
C PRO A 20 18.80 13.74 10.80
N ARG A 21 19.38 13.40 9.64
CA ARG A 21 18.88 12.51 8.57
C ARG A 21 18.69 11.05 9.01
N GLU A 22 17.80 10.78 9.95
CA GLU A 22 17.46 9.41 10.34
C GLU A 22 16.35 8.85 9.46
N THR A 23 16.62 7.68 8.88
CA THR A 23 15.66 6.90 8.12
C THR A 23 14.48 6.50 8.99
N ILE A 24 13.25 6.73 8.53
CA ILE A 24 12.05 6.38 9.30
C ILE A 24 11.64 4.95 9.00
N ALA A 25 11.61 4.08 10.01
CA ALA A 25 11.02 2.75 9.87
C ALA A 25 9.49 2.82 9.95
N LEU A 26 8.83 2.40 8.88
CA LEU A 26 7.38 2.23 8.77
C LEU A 26 7.05 0.75 8.91
N VAL A 27 6.55 0.37 10.09
CA VAL A 27 6.21 -1.01 10.41
C VAL A 27 4.72 -1.24 10.19
N ALA A 28 4.40 -2.30 9.44
CA ALA A 28 3.06 -2.73 9.13
C ALA A 28 2.91 -4.24 9.34
N ASP A 29 1.77 -4.65 9.89
CA ASP A 29 1.46 -6.07 10.09
C ASP A 29 1.24 -6.77 8.74
N THR A 30 0.40 -6.19 7.87
CA THR A 30 0.08 -6.72 6.54
C THR A 30 0.07 -5.61 5.49
N ILE A 31 0.35 -5.97 4.22
CA ILE A 31 0.30 -5.03 3.09
C ILE A 31 -1.14 -4.56 2.82
N ASP A 32 -2.13 -5.45 3.01
CA ASP A 32 -3.55 -5.24 2.75
C ASP A 32 -4.15 -4.05 3.52
N ARG A 33 -3.66 -3.79 4.75
CA ARG A 33 -4.13 -2.67 5.58
C ARG A 33 -3.39 -1.35 5.32
N VAL A 34 -2.32 -1.35 4.52
CA VAL A 34 -1.44 -0.20 4.29
C VAL A 34 -1.46 0.29 2.84
N GLN A 35 -1.76 -0.57 1.86
CA GLN A 35 -1.73 -0.19 0.44
C GLN A 35 -2.77 -0.94 -0.38
N HIS A 36 -3.90 -0.29 -0.64
CA HIS A 36 -4.93 -0.81 -1.56
C HIS A 36 -4.92 -0.08 -2.91
N SER A 37 -4.05 0.93 -3.08
CA SER A 37 -3.92 1.72 -4.31
C SER A 37 -2.47 1.82 -4.78
N PHE A 38 -2.24 1.55 -6.07
CA PHE A 38 -0.95 1.74 -6.75
C PHE A 38 -0.39 3.17 -6.63
N LYS A 39 -1.24 4.18 -6.40
CA LYS A 39 -0.77 5.56 -6.21
C LYS A 39 0.05 5.71 -4.93
N GLU A 40 -0.24 4.91 -3.91
CA GLU A 40 0.42 4.96 -2.60
C GLU A 40 1.77 4.23 -2.64
N SER A 41 1.88 3.13 -3.38
CA SER A 41 3.16 2.45 -3.60
C SER A 41 4.17 3.30 -4.32
N VAL A 42 3.76 4.12 -5.29
CA VAL A 42 4.68 5.07 -5.96
C VAL A 42 5.25 6.11 -4.99
N VAL A 43 4.43 6.66 -4.10
CA VAL A 43 4.92 7.65 -3.12
C VAL A 43 5.89 7.02 -2.12
N LEU A 44 5.57 5.82 -1.63
CA LEU A 44 6.43 5.09 -0.69
C LEU A 44 7.73 4.62 -1.36
N ASP A 45 7.68 4.20 -2.61
CA ASP A 45 8.88 3.81 -3.38
C ASP A 45 9.83 5.00 -3.58
N ASN A 46 9.28 6.19 -3.88
CA ASN A 46 10.10 7.40 -3.99
C ASN A 46 10.75 7.77 -2.65
N LEU A 47 10.02 7.68 -1.54
CA LEU A 47 10.57 7.94 -0.20
C LEU A 47 11.64 6.92 0.22
N ARG A 48 11.45 5.64 -0.17
CA ARG A 48 12.43 4.56 0.03
C ARG A 48 13.70 4.82 -0.78
N LYS A 49 13.58 5.18 -2.06
CA LYS A 49 14.70 5.52 -2.94
C LYS A 49 15.50 6.72 -2.44
N ASP A 50 14.81 7.70 -1.86
CA ASP A 50 15.42 8.85 -1.19
C ASP A 50 16.12 8.49 0.14
N GLY A 51 16.05 7.24 0.60
CA GLY A 51 16.58 6.79 1.89
C GLY A 51 15.86 7.39 3.10
N LYS A 52 14.67 7.97 2.90
CA LYS A 52 13.90 8.64 3.97
C LYS A 52 13.06 7.66 4.77
N VAL A 53 12.70 6.52 4.17
CA VAL A 53 11.80 5.53 4.76
C VAL A 53 12.30 4.11 4.51
N GLU A 54 12.22 3.26 5.53
CA GLU A 54 12.29 1.81 5.43
C GLU A 54 10.92 1.22 5.76
N ILE A 55 10.46 0.24 5.00
CA ILE A 55 9.12 -0.33 5.16
C ILE A 55 9.26 -1.78 5.58
N HIS A 56 8.65 -2.15 6.68
CA HIS A 56 8.74 -3.48 7.28
C HIS A 56 7.34 -4.09 7.29
N PHE A 57 7.14 -5.12 6.47
CA PHE A 57 5.92 -5.92 6.43
C PHE A 57 6.15 -7.23 7.19
N MET A 58 5.48 -7.38 8.33
CA MET A 58 5.74 -8.46 9.29
C MET A 58 5.25 -9.82 8.79
N GLN A 59 4.01 -9.90 8.30
CA GLN A 59 3.44 -11.16 7.82
C GLN A 59 4.15 -11.68 6.57
N GLU A 60 4.47 -10.79 5.64
CA GLU A 60 5.14 -11.14 4.40
C GLU A 60 6.66 -11.34 4.58
N ARG A 61 7.18 -11.05 5.79
CA ARG A 61 8.62 -11.06 6.11
C ARG A 61 9.42 -10.28 5.06
N LEU A 62 8.94 -9.11 4.70
CA LEU A 62 9.48 -8.30 3.62
C LEU A 62 9.93 -6.94 4.17
N VAL A 63 11.21 -6.63 3.98
CA VAL A 63 11.79 -5.34 4.36
C VAL A 63 12.24 -4.61 3.10
N LEU A 64 11.70 -3.41 2.90
CA LEU A 64 12.00 -2.55 1.78
C LEU A 64 12.79 -1.33 2.24
N ASN A 65 14.03 -1.24 1.79
CA ASN A 65 14.94 -0.14 2.05
C ASN A 65 15.65 0.28 0.76
N ILE A 66 16.61 1.19 0.85
CA ILE A 66 17.37 1.67 -0.32
C ILE A 66 18.21 0.56 -0.99
N LYS A 67 18.58 -0.48 -0.24
CA LYS A 67 19.41 -1.62 -0.69
C LYS A 67 18.59 -2.83 -1.15
N SER A 68 17.26 -2.78 -1.04
CA SER A 68 16.39 -3.88 -1.49
C SER A 68 16.63 -4.20 -2.96
N ASN A 69 16.79 -5.49 -3.24
CA ASN A 69 17.10 -5.96 -4.57
C ASN A 69 15.85 -6.02 -5.45
N ASN A 70 16.02 -6.32 -6.74
CA ASN A 70 14.90 -6.35 -7.67
C ASN A 70 13.86 -7.43 -7.35
N SER A 71 14.25 -8.53 -6.68
CA SER A 71 13.34 -9.58 -6.23
C SER A 71 12.41 -9.08 -5.12
N ASP A 72 12.94 -8.32 -4.15
CA ASP A 72 12.15 -7.73 -3.07
C ASP A 72 11.12 -6.73 -3.60
N ILE A 73 11.54 -5.89 -4.56
CA ILE A 73 10.65 -4.93 -5.23
C ILE A 73 9.58 -5.65 -6.04
N LEU A 74 9.95 -6.71 -6.78
CA LEU A 74 9.00 -7.52 -7.53
C LEU A 74 7.98 -8.18 -6.60
N ARG A 75 8.44 -8.76 -5.48
CA ARG A 75 7.57 -9.37 -4.46
C ARG A 75 6.57 -8.35 -3.91
N TRP A 76 7.04 -7.15 -3.58
CA TRP A 76 6.16 -6.08 -3.15
C TRP A 76 5.10 -5.72 -4.20
N ASN A 77 5.50 -5.53 -5.46
CA ASN A 77 4.58 -5.24 -6.56
C ASN A 77 3.52 -6.33 -6.74
N MET A 78 3.91 -7.60 -6.61
CA MET A 78 2.98 -8.73 -6.69
C MET A 78 1.95 -8.69 -5.56
N VAL A 79 2.36 -8.43 -4.31
CA VAL A 79 1.40 -8.37 -3.20
C VAL A 79 0.41 -7.21 -3.37
N VAL A 80 0.89 -6.03 -3.79
CA VAL A 80 0.01 -4.88 -4.10
C VAL A 80 -0.97 -5.21 -5.23
N MET A 81 -0.52 -5.95 -6.25
CA MET A 81 -1.39 -6.42 -7.33
C MET A 81 -2.48 -7.38 -6.83
N PHE A 82 -2.12 -8.37 -6.00
CA PHE A 82 -3.08 -9.35 -5.46
C PHE A 82 -4.15 -8.70 -4.58
N ALA A 83 -3.77 -7.79 -3.69
CA ALA A 83 -4.72 -7.05 -2.85
C ALA A 83 -5.71 -6.25 -3.71
N ARG A 84 -5.22 -5.56 -4.76
CA ARG A 84 -6.09 -4.83 -5.70
C ARG A 84 -7.02 -5.77 -6.47
N SER A 85 -6.52 -6.90 -6.95
CA SER A 85 -7.32 -7.89 -7.68
C SER A 85 -8.48 -8.41 -6.83
N TYR A 86 -8.24 -8.68 -5.55
CA TYR A 86 -9.28 -9.13 -4.62
C TYR A 86 -10.41 -8.09 -4.48
N GLY A 87 -10.07 -6.82 -4.30
CA GLY A 87 -11.08 -5.74 -4.23
C GLY A 87 -11.89 -5.57 -5.52
N ILE A 88 -11.24 -5.71 -6.69
CA ILE A 88 -11.92 -5.67 -7.99
C ILE A 88 -12.90 -6.84 -8.13
N GLN A 89 -12.45 -8.07 -7.83
CA GLN A 89 -13.29 -9.27 -7.92
C GLN A 89 -14.51 -9.18 -7.02
N LEU A 90 -14.37 -8.67 -5.79
CA LEU A 90 -15.49 -8.47 -4.88
C LEU A 90 -16.50 -7.45 -5.45
N SER A 91 -16.03 -6.33 -5.98
CA SER A 91 -16.88 -5.33 -6.66
C SER A 91 -17.61 -5.93 -7.86
N ASP A 92 -16.94 -6.75 -8.66
CA ASP A 92 -17.55 -7.38 -9.83
C ASP A 92 -18.60 -8.41 -9.43
N ASN A 93 -18.38 -9.16 -8.35
CA ASN A 93 -19.36 -10.09 -7.81
C ASN A 93 -20.65 -9.36 -7.34
N ILE A 94 -20.51 -8.20 -6.68
CA ILE A 94 -21.66 -7.37 -6.27
C ILE A 94 -22.42 -6.83 -7.48
N LYS A 95 -21.71 -6.37 -8.52
CA LYS A 95 -22.35 -5.89 -9.75
C LYS A 95 -23.09 -7.02 -10.47
N ARG A 96 -22.48 -8.20 -10.57
CA ARG A 96 -23.12 -9.38 -11.17
C ARG A 96 -24.36 -9.81 -10.40
N SER A 97 -24.31 -9.82 -9.06
CA SER A 97 -25.50 -10.17 -8.27
C SER A 97 -26.62 -9.14 -8.42
N SER A 98 -26.29 -7.84 -8.48
CA SER A 98 -27.28 -6.78 -8.78
C SER A 98 -27.94 -6.98 -10.14
N GLN A 99 -27.14 -7.23 -11.19
CA GLN A 99 -27.65 -7.50 -12.54
C GLN A 99 -28.53 -8.75 -12.61
N GLN A 100 -28.18 -9.80 -11.86
CA GLN A 100 -29.00 -11.00 -11.76
C GLN A 100 -30.34 -10.69 -11.08
N ASN A 101 -30.33 -9.93 -9.99
CA ASN A 101 -31.55 -9.55 -9.28
C ASN A 101 -32.50 -8.71 -10.17
N GLU A 102 -31.95 -7.78 -10.95
CA GLU A 102 -32.69 -7.01 -11.97
C GLU A 102 -33.29 -7.93 -13.04
N ALA A 103 -32.49 -8.88 -13.57
CA ALA A 103 -32.95 -9.81 -14.60
C ALA A 103 -34.07 -10.75 -14.12
N TYR A 104 -34.06 -11.13 -12.83
CA TYR A 104 -35.08 -11.97 -12.22
C TYR A 104 -36.28 -11.18 -11.64
N GLY A 105 -36.25 -9.83 -11.67
CA GLY A 105 -37.34 -8.98 -11.18
C GLY A 105 -37.46 -8.90 -9.66
N TRP A 106 -36.37 -9.10 -8.91
CA TRP A 106 -36.35 -9.01 -7.44
C TRP A 106 -36.16 -7.58 -6.92
N ILE A 107 -36.08 -6.60 -7.84
CA ILE A 107 -36.02 -5.14 -7.63
C ILE A 107 -36.68 -4.43 -8.81
#